data_AF-C1E7F4-F1
#
_entry.id   AF-C1E7F4-F1
#
_cell.length_a   1.000
_cell.length_b   1.000
_cell.length_c   1.000
_cell.angle_alpha   90.00
_cell.angle_beta   90.00
_cell.angle_gamma   90.00
#
_symmetry.space_group_name_H-M   'P 1'
#
loop_
_entity.id
_entity.type
_entity.pdbx_description
1 polymer ?
#
loop_
_entity_poly.entity_id
_entity_poly.type
_entity_poly.pdbx_seq_one_letter_code
_entity_poly.pdbx_strand_id
1 'polypeptide(L)'
;MSLQAGCASFEVDGIDLALHEIQADTVLEVALAKAKSAHEILQRPLLIHDCGLCCAALKDAPGPYTKYFNFTVGTAGLLALMRDHQDRRAGWDDAIVYIDASGHAHSFSSLDRYG
;
A
#
# COMPACT_ATOMS: atom_id res chain seq x y z
N MET A 1 36.38 22.31 -6.56
CA MET A 1 35.92 21.54 -5.38
C MET A 1 34.51 21.07 -5.68
N SER A 2 34.36 19.89 -6.28
CA SER A 2 33.06 19.33 -6.66
C SER A 2 32.54 18.45 -5.52
N LEU A 3 31.41 18.83 -4.92
CA LEU A 3 30.64 17.95 -4.06
C LEU A 3 29.97 16.89 -4.95
N GLN A 4 30.53 15.69 -4.98
CA GLN A 4 29.77 14.50 -5.41
C GLN A 4 28.84 14.12 -4.26
N ALA A 5 27.55 14.44 -4.39
CA ALA A 5 26.53 13.69 -3.68
C ALA A 5 26.56 12.27 -4.28
N GLY A 6 27.16 11.32 -3.55
CA GLY A 6 27.13 9.91 -3.94
C GLY A 6 25.69 9.44 -3.95
N CYS A 7 25.06 9.41 -5.12
CA CYS A 7 23.77 8.76 -5.29
C CYS A 7 24.02 7.26 -5.16
N ALA A 8 23.59 6.66 -4.05
CA ALA A 8 23.61 5.21 -3.91
C ALA A 8 22.75 4.62 -5.03
N SER A 9 23.35 3.78 -5.88
CA SER A 9 22.63 3.01 -6.88
C SER A 9 22.05 1.76 -6.23
N PHE A 10 20.77 1.49 -6.46
CA PHE A 10 20.10 0.29 -6.00
C PHE A 10 19.57 -0.48 -7.20
N GLU A 11 19.70 -1.80 -7.17
CA GLU A 11 19.05 -2.70 -8.12
C GLU A 11 17.83 -3.34 -7.43
N VAL A 12 16.73 -3.46 -8.16
CA VAL A 12 15.47 -4.00 -7.65
C VAL A 12 15.02 -5.13 -8.57
N ASP A 13 14.96 -6.33 -8.00
CA ASP A 13 14.42 -7.51 -8.69
C ASP A 13 12.98 -7.77 -8.21
N GLY A 14 12.05 -7.85 -9.16
CA GLY A 14 10.68 -8.27 -8.87
C GLY A 14 10.62 -9.76 -8.56
N ILE A 15 9.98 -10.12 -7.44
CA ILE A 15 9.74 -11.50 -7.03
C ILE A 15 8.26 -11.68 -6.80
N ASP A 16 7.64 -12.57 -7.57
CA ASP A 16 6.27 -13.01 -7.31
C ASP A 16 6.28 -13.99 -6.13
N LEU A 17 5.75 -13.53 -5.00
CA LEU A 17 5.63 -14.32 -3.77
C LEU A 17 4.18 -14.34 -3.31
N ALA A 18 3.63 -15.54 -3.11
CA ALA A 18 2.30 -15.70 -2.54
C ALA A 18 2.35 -15.38 -1.03
N LEU A 19 1.90 -14.18 -0.67
CA LEU A 19 1.85 -13.70 0.70
C LEU A 19 0.41 -13.60 1.19
N HIS A 20 0.19 -13.93 2.46
CA HIS A 20 -1.10 -13.73 3.10
C HIS A 20 -1.31 -12.23 3.36
N GLU A 21 -2.43 -11.68 2.91
CA GLU A 21 -2.86 -10.32 3.24
C GLU A 21 -3.81 -10.39 4.43
N ILE A 22 -3.39 -9.81 5.55
CA ILE A 22 -4.25 -9.72 6.73
C ILE A 22 -5.40 -8.75 6.47
N GLN A 23 -6.51 -8.94 7.20
CA GLN A 23 -7.54 -7.91 7.31
C GLN A 23 -7.08 -6.88 8.35
N ALA A 24 -7.00 -5.62 7.94
CA ALA A 24 -6.61 -4.51 8.79
C ALA A 24 -7.38 -3.24 8.39
N ASP A 25 -7.28 -2.22 9.24
CA ASP A 25 -7.94 -0.93 9.00
C ASP A 25 -7.08 -0.01 8.13
N THR A 26 -5.76 -0.19 8.14
CA THR A 26 -4.82 0.67 7.38
C THR A 26 -3.99 -0.12 6.37
N VAL A 27 -3.61 0.57 5.29
CA VAL A 27 -2.72 0.02 4.26
C VAL A 27 -1.34 -0.29 4.84
N LEU A 28 -0.85 0.54 5.78
CA LEU A 28 0.44 0.34 6.44
C LEU A 28 0.51 -0.97 7.23
N GLU A 29 -0.56 -1.34 7.95
CA GLU A 29 -0.61 -2.61 8.69
C GLU A 29 -0.51 -3.81 7.76
N VAL A 30 -1.20 -3.77 6.61
CA VAL A 30 -1.12 -4.84 5.60
C VAL A 30 0.29 -4.91 5.02
N ALA A 31 0.87 -3.77 4.63
CA ALA A 31 2.23 -3.71 4.09
C ALA A 31 3.28 -4.22 5.08
N LEU A 32 3.17 -3.86 6.37
CA LEU A 32 4.07 -4.34 7.43
C LEU A 32 3.98 -5.86 7.62
N ALA A 33 2.76 -6.41 7.64
CA ALA A 33 2.56 -7.85 7.76
C ALA A 33 3.15 -8.60 6.55
N LYS A 34 2.85 -8.14 5.33
CA LYS A 34 3.41 -8.68 4.09
C LYS A 34 4.94 -8.64 4.08
N ALA A 35 5.54 -7.51 4.45
CA ALA A 35 6.99 -7.35 4.47
C ALA A 35 7.65 -8.32 5.46
N LYS A 36 7.10 -8.44 6.67
CA LYS A 36 7.60 -9.39 7.68
C LYS A 36 7.54 -10.83 7.17
N SER A 37 6.40 -11.27 6.65
CA SER A 37 6.26 -12.62 6.09
C SER A 37 7.19 -12.86 4.89
N ALA A 38 7.35 -11.87 4.00
CA ALA A 38 8.31 -11.96 2.89
C ALA A 38 9.74 -12.09 3.40
N HIS A 39 10.11 -11.36 4.46
CA HIS A 39 11.47 -11.37 5.00
C HIS A 39 11.76 -12.68 5.71
N GLU A 40 10.78 -13.25 6.40
CA GLU A 40 10.85 -14.61 6.97
C GLU A 40 11.14 -15.66 5.89
N ILE A 41 10.56 -15.53 4.69
CA ILE A 41 10.75 -16.48 3.58
C ILE A 41 12.08 -16.23 2.85
N LEU A 42 12.40 -14.98 2.53
CA LEU A 42 13.51 -14.63 1.64
C LEU A 42 14.83 -14.38 2.37
N GLN A 43 14.79 -14.06 3.67
CA GLN A 43 15.96 -13.78 4.53
C GLN A 43 16.93 -12.76 3.93
N ARG A 44 16.40 -11.74 3.24
CA ARG A 44 17.18 -10.68 2.58
C ARG A 44 16.44 -9.33 2.66
N PRO A 45 17.14 -8.21 2.43
CA PRO A 45 16.50 -6.91 2.33
C PRO A 45 15.42 -6.90 1.24
N LEU A 46 14.29 -6.28 1.51
CA LEU A 46 13.16 -6.27 0.59
C LEU A 46 12.27 -5.05 0.79
N LEU A 47 11.48 -4.76 -0.23
CA LEU A 47 10.47 -3.73 -0.25
C LEU A 47 9.12 -4.34 -0.59
N ILE A 48 8.08 -3.97 0.16
CA ILE A 48 6.67 -4.20 -0.18
C ILE A 48 6.00 -2.84 -0.35
N HIS A 49 5.14 -2.72 -1.36
CA HIS A 49 4.21 -1.60 -1.53
C HIS A 49 2.78 -2.13 -1.44
N ASP A 50 1.93 -1.39 -0.74
CA ASP A 50 0.49 -1.62 -0.69
C ASP A 50 -0.24 -0.28 -0.82
N CYS A 51 -1.46 -0.31 -1.38
CA CYS A 51 -2.26 0.90 -1.58
C CYS A 51 -3.77 0.65 -1.47
N GLY A 52 -4.50 1.70 -1.10
CA GLY A 52 -5.95 1.66 -0.92
C GLY A 52 -6.65 2.92 -1.38
N LEU A 53 -7.76 2.77 -2.10
CA LEU A 53 -8.67 3.83 -2.48
C LEU A 53 -9.52 4.24 -1.27
N CYS A 54 -9.53 5.52 -0.93
CA CYS A 54 -10.36 6.09 0.12
C CYS A 54 -11.46 6.96 -0.49
N CYS A 55 -12.73 6.67 -0.21
CA CYS A 55 -13.86 7.53 -0.61
C CYS A 55 -14.47 8.23 0.62
N ALA A 56 -14.56 9.57 0.61
CA ALA A 56 -15.05 10.37 1.74
C ALA A 56 -16.45 9.95 2.18
N ALA A 57 -17.34 9.83 1.20
CA ALA A 57 -18.72 9.42 1.38
C ALA A 57 -18.89 8.04 2.03
N LEU A 58 -17.89 7.17 1.88
CA LEU A 58 -17.91 5.80 2.36
C LEU A 58 -16.98 5.59 3.57
N LYS A 59 -16.60 6.67 4.27
CA LYS A 59 -15.70 6.63 5.44
C LYS A 59 -14.39 5.89 5.12
N ASP A 60 -13.73 6.32 4.05
CA ASP A 60 -12.46 5.77 3.52
C ASP A 60 -12.56 4.34 2.94
N ALA A 61 -13.73 3.71 2.90
CA ALA A 61 -13.89 2.47 2.15
C ALA A 61 -13.72 2.72 0.63
N PRO A 62 -13.16 1.76 -0.13
CA PRO A 62 -12.79 0.40 0.29
C PRO A 62 -11.46 0.26 1.07
N GLY A 63 -10.61 1.28 1.09
CA GLY A 63 -9.33 1.25 1.82
C GLY A 63 -8.43 0.07 1.40
N PRO A 64 -7.84 -0.70 2.33
CA PRO A 64 -6.97 -1.82 2.00
C PRO A 64 -7.68 -2.94 1.21
N TYR A 65 -9.01 -2.93 1.16
CA TYR A 65 -9.82 -3.92 0.42
C TYR A 65 -10.05 -3.55 -1.05
N THR A 66 -9.33 -2.56 -1.58
CA THR A 66 -9.52 -2.02 -2.94
C THR A 66 -9.49 -3.10 -4.02
N LYS A 67 -8.53 -4.02 -3.96
CA LYS A 67 -8.42 -5.13 -4.92
C LYS A 67 -9.64 -6.07 -4.86
N TYR A 68 -10.10 -6.39 -3.65
CA TYR A 68 -11.28 -7.23 -3.44
C TYR A 68 -12.57 -6.56 -3.95
N PHE A 69 -12.77 -5.27 -3.63
CA PHE A 69 -13.89 -4.49 -4.14
C PHE A 69 -13.89 -4.42 -5.67
N ASN A 70 -12.73 -4.17 -6.27
CA ASN A 70 -12.59 -4.11 -7.72
C ASN A 70 -12.93 -5.47 -8.38
N PHE A 71 -12.52 -6.58 -7.79
CA PHE A 71 -12.83 -7.91 -8.31
C PHE A 71 -14.31 -8.30 -8.13
N THR A 72 -14.94 -7.88 -7.04
CA THR A 72 -16.30 -8.32 -6.69
C THR A 72 -17.37 -7.42 -7.28
N VAL A 73 -17.41 -6.15 -6.87
CA VAL A 73 -18.45 -5.20 -7.29
C VAL A 73 -17.99 -4.30 -8.43
N GLY A 74 -16.67 -4.19 -8.62
CA GLY A 74 -16.05 -3.39 -9.67
C GLY A 74 -16.32 -1.89 -9.52
N THR A 75 -15.80 -1.12 -10.47
CA THR A 75 -16.03 0.33 -10.52
C THR A 75 -17.51 0.69 -10.60
N ALA A 76 -18.31 -0.09 -11.36
CA ALA A 76 -19.75 0.16 -11.48
C ALA A 76 -20.48 -0.01 -10.13
N GLY A 77 -20.13 -1.04 -9.35
CA GLY A 77 -20.69 -1.24 -8.02
C GLY A 77 -20.25 -0.16 -7.03
N LEU A 78 -18.98 0.25 -7.07
CA LEU A 78 -18.51 1.39 -6.28
C LEU A 78 -19.30 2.67 -6.62
N LEU A 79 -19.48 2.99 -7.90
CA LEU A 79 -20.27 4.14 -8.34
C LEU A 79 -21.74 4.03 -7.92
N ALA A 80 -22.30 2.83 -7.91
CA ALA A 80 -23.65 2.59 -7.42
C ALA A 80 -23.77 2.86 -5.91
N LEU A 81 -22.80 2.43 -5.10
CA LEU A 81 -22.75 2.73 -3.66
C LEU A 81 -22.69 4.24 -3.40
N MET A 82 -22.00 4.98 -4.24
CA MET A 82 -21.86 6.41 -4.03
C MET A 82 -22.98 7.26 -4.68
N ARG A 83 -23.98 6.66 -5.35
CA ARG A 83 -24.95 7.37 -6.21
C ARG A 83 -25.60 8.58 -5.54
N ASP A 84 -26.06 8.43 -4.30
CA ASP A 84 -26.83 9.46 -3.59
C ASP A 84 -25.96 10.37 -2.71
N HIS A 85 -24.64 10.14 -2.69
CA HIS A 85 -23.69 10.97 -1.96
C HIS A 85 -23.25 12.17 -2.80
N GLN A 86 -23.40 13.37 -2.25
CA GLN A 86 -22.91 14.61 -2.88
C GLN A 86 -21.39 14.76 -2.77
N ASP A 87 -20.81 14.27 -1.67
CA ASP A 87 -19.36 14.26 -1.50
C ASP A 87 -18.74 13.18 -2.40
N ARG A 88 -18.00 13.63 -3.42
CA ARG A 88 -17.35 12.77 -4.42
C ARG A 88 -15.85 12.67 -4.20
N ARG A 89 -15.31 13.27 -3.12
CA ARG A 89 -13.87 13.28 -2.87
C ARG A 89 -13.38 11.86 -2.61
N ALA A 90 -12.28 11.53 -3.28
CA ALA A 90 -11.59 10.27 -3.12
C ALA A 90 -10.11 10.48 -3.34
N GLY A 91 -9.30 9.57 -2.81
CA GLY A 91 -7.85 9.64 -2.86
C GLY A 91 -7.23 8.31 -2.48
N TRP A 92 -5.95 8.34 -2.16
CA TRP A 92 -5.14 7.13 -1.94
C TRP A 92 -4.42 7.17 -0.59
N ASP A 93 -4.42 6.01 0.06
CA ASP A 93 -3.51 5.66 1.14
C ASP A 93 -2.46 4.70 0.57
N ASP A 94 -1.19 5.07 0.68
CA ASP A 94 -0.06 4.34 0.12
C ASP A 94 0.95 4.04 1.23
N ALA A 95 1.45 2.80 1.28
CA ALA A 95 2.50 2.41 2.21
C ALA A 95 3.57 1.58 1.51
N ILE A 96 4.83 2.00 1.68
CA ILE A 96 6.01 1.24 1.34
C ILE A 96 6.70 0.83 2.64
N VAL A 97 6.99 -0.46 2.78
CA VAL A 97 7.77 -1.00 3.89
C VAL A 97 9.05 -1.62 3.34
N TYR A 98 10.19 -1.08 3.77
CA TYR A 98 11.51 -1.63 3.49
C TYR A 98 12.05 -2.33 4.74
N ILE A 99 12.40 -3.61 4.63
CA ILE A 99 13.15 -4.32 5.68
C ILE A 99 14.60 -4.36 5.26
N ASP A 100 15.49 -3.81 6.09
CA ASP A 100 16.91 -3.74 5.81
C ASP A 100 17.68 -5.03 6.15
N ALA A 101 18.99 -5.03 5.90
CA ALA A 101 19.85 -6.20 6.14
C ALA A 101 19.97 -6.61 7.61
N SER A 102 19.61 -5.73 8.55
CA SER A 102 19.55 -6.04 9.99
C SER A 102 18.18 -6.59 10.42
N GLY A 103 17.21 -6.66 9.49
CA GLY A 103 15.83 -7.03 9.78
C GLY A 103 14.99 -5.88 10.34
N HIS A 104 15.49 -4.64 10.33
CA HIS A 104 14.73 -3.48 10.80
C HIS A 104 13.78 -3.00 9.71
N ALA A 105 12.53 -2.71 10.10
CA ALA A 105 11.49 -2.23 9.20
C ALA A 105 11.44 -0.70 9.17
N HIS A 106 11.54 -0.12 7.98
CA HIS A 106 11.38 1.30 7.68
C HIS A 106 10.08 1.48 6.90
N SER A 107 9.23 2.40 7.34
CA SER A 107 7.93 2.65 6.71
C SER A 107 7.89 4.04 6.08
N PHE A 108 7.40 4.11 4.85
CA PHE A 108 7.17 5.33 4.10
C PHE A 108 5.71 5.32 3.68
N SER A 109 4.91 6.24 4.21
CA SER A 109 3.47 6.29 3.94
C SER A 109 3.08 7.66 3.42
N SER A 110 2.11 7.68 2.51
CA SER A 110 1.45 8.89 2.03
C SER A 110 -0.06 8.73 2.21
N LEU A 111 -0.69 9.77 2.74
CA LEU A 111 -2.14 9.80 2.92
C LEU A 111 -2.70 11.01 2.18
N ASP A 112 -3.04 10.82 0.91
CA ASP A 112 -3.65 11.85 0.07
C ASP A 112 -5.12 11.51 -0.14
N ARG A 113 -5.96 11.79 0.87
CA ARG A 113 -7.36 11.35 0.84
C ARG A 113 -8.25 12.24 -0.02
N TYR A 114 -8.11 13.56 0.06
CA TYR A 114 -9.17 14.47 -0.39
C TYR A 114 -8.70 15.75 -1.11
N GLY A 115 -7.41 15.85 -1.43
CA GLY A 115 -6.80 17.05 -2.02
C GLY A 115 -6.57 18.19 -1.02
#